data_AF-A0A662S668-F1
#
_entry.id   AF-A0A662S668-F1
#
_cell.length_a   1.000
_cell.length_b   1.000
_cell.length_c   1.000
_cell.angle_alpha   90.00
_cell.angle_beta   90.00
_cell.angle_gamma   90.00
#
_symmetry.space_group_name_H-M   'P 1'
#
loop_
_entity.id
_entity.type
_entity.pdbx_description
1 polymer ?
#
loop_
_entity_poly.entity_id
_entity_poly.type
_entity_poly.pdbx_seq_one_letter_code
_entity_poly.pdbx_strand_id
1 'polypeptide(L)'
;MARRLLVIFSAYGLLIGLISAWWWLLGACSIPPSNLPGVLLGDWLYDASIRWLGDLSSPHAHYTIPAPLRIPWVYVPSSLLAWSAVGGVVQAIADVLASRGLSSELRRLEQVVTCGLALATAATAALALLASLPWGP
;
A
#
# COMPACT_ATOMS: atom_id res chain seq x y z
N MET A 1 -13.67 -10.05 18.56
CA MET A 1 -13.77 -9.15 17.40
C MET A 1 -13.51 -10.03 16.19
N ALA A 2 -14.41 -10.15 15.21
CA ALA A 2 -14.00 -10.79 13.94
C ALA A 2 -12.78 -10.01 13.39
N ARG A 3 -11.90 -10.63 12.59
CA ARG A 3 -10.64 -10.07 12.06
C ARG A 3 -10.83 -8.85 11.11
N ARG A 4 -11.67 -7.90 11.51
CA ARG A 4 -12.18 -6.78 10.72
C ARG A 4 -11.08 -5.78 10.42
N LEU A 5 -10.28 -5.41 11.42
CA LEU A 5 -9.18 -4.45 11.23
C LEU A 5 -8.16 -5.00 10.24
N LEU A 6 -7.77 -6.27 10.38
CA LEU A 6 -6.90 -6.93 9.40
C LEU A 6 -7.47 -6.84 7.99
N VAL A 7 -8.76 -7.17 7.81
CA VAL A 7 -9.43 -7.11 6.49
C VAL A 7 -9.46 -5.69 5.94
N ILE A 8 -9.81 -4.69 6.76
CA ILE A 8 -9.87 -3.27 6.37
C ILE A 8 -8.51 -2.79 5.89
N PHE A 9 -7.45 -3.06 6.65
CA PHE A 9 -6.09 -2.68 6.28
C PHE A 9 -5.58 -3.44 5.05
N SER A 10 -5.93 -4.72 4.90
CA SER A 10 -5.58 -5.50 3.70
C SER A 10 -6.26 -4.94 2.45
N ALA A 11 -7.56 -4.62 2.54
CA ALA A 11 -8.30 -4.00 1.46
C ALA A 11 -7.76 -2.61 1.11
N TYR A 12 -7.42 -1.81 2.12
CA TYR A 12 -6.74 -0.53 1.94
C TYR A 12 -5.40 -0.71 1.21
N GLY A 13 -4.55 -1.66 1.65
CA GLY A 13 -3.27 -1.97 1.02
C GLY A 13 -3.40 -2.34 -0.45
N LEU A 14 -4.39 -3.16 -0.79
CA LEU A 14 -4.69 -3.52 -2.18
C LEU A 14 -5.08 -2.29 -3.01
N LEU A 15 -6.04 -1.50 -2.54
CA LEU A 15 -6.53 -0.31 -3.25
C LEU A 15 -5.44 0.73 -3.44
N ILE A 16 -4.69 1.03 -2.38
CA ILE A 16 -3.65 2.06 -2.43
C ILE A 16 -2.42 1.60 -3.23
N GLY A 17 -2.14 0.29 -3.26
CA GLY A 17 -1.15 -0.30 -4.16
C GLY A 17 -1.52 -0.14 -5.64
N LEU A 18 -2.78 -0.37 -6.00
CA LEU A 18 -3.30 -0.12 -7.35
C LEU A 18 -3.21 1.37 -7.74
N ILE A 19 -3.62 2.26 -6.82
CA ILE A 19 -3.49 3.71 -7.03
C ILE A 19 -2.03 4.11 -7.21
N SER A 20 -1.10 3.51 -6.46
CA SER A 20 0.33 3.81 -6.58
C SER A 20 0.91 3.32 -7.89
N ALA A 21 0.46 2.16 -8.36
CA ALA A 21 0.87 1.67 -9.67
C ALA A 21 0.36 2.57 -10.80
N TRP A 22 -0.89 3.03 -10.70
CA TRP A 22 -1.45 4.03 -11.61
C TRP A 22 -0.67 5.35 -11.55
N TRP A 23 -0.41 5.86 -10.35
CA TRP A 23 0.32 7.11 -10.10
C TRP A 23 1.67 7.13 -10.81
N TRP A 24 2.40 6.01 -10.76
CA TRP A 24 3.65 5.83 -11.49
C TRP A 24 3.48 5.91 -13.02
N LEU A 25 2.42 5.28 -13.56
CA LEU A 25 2.12 5.29 -15.00
C LEU A 25 1.76 6.69 -15.52
N LEU A 26 1.30 7.59 -14.66
CA LEU A 26 1.08 9.00 -15.00
C LEU A 26 2.37 9.81 -15.09
N GLY A 27 3.53 9.21 -14.81
CA GLY A 27 4.83 9.90 -14.81
C GLY A 27 5.04 10.80 -13.59
N ALA A 28 4.24 10.64 -12.54
CA ALA A 28 4.43 11.40 -11.31
C ALA A 28 5.67 10.88 -10.56
N CYS A 29 6.69 11.73 -10.42
CA CYS A 29 7.98 11.38 -9.81
C CYS A 29 7.95 11.30 -8.27
N SER A 30 6.77 11.39 -7.64
CA SER A 30 6.61 11.41 -6.19
C SER A 30 5.96 10.14 -5.65
N ILE A 31 6.34 9.77 -4.42
CA ILE A 31 5.71 8.67 -3.69
C ILE A 31 4.31 9.11 -3.25
N PRO A 32 3.25 8.33 -3.53
CA PRO A 32 1.92 8.57 -2.97
C PRO A 32 1.99 8.62 -1.43
N PRO A 33 1.69 9.76 -0.78
CA PRO A 33 1.94 9.92 0.66
C PRO A 33 1.23 8.88 1.53
N SER A 34 0.05 8.44 1.09
CA SER A 34 -0.81 7.46 1.74
C SER A 34 -0.30 6.01 1.66
N ASN A 35 0.71 5.74 0.83
CA ASN A 35 1.25 4.41 0.60
C ASN A 35 2.76 4.31 0.83
N LEU A 36 3.33 5.24 1.59
CA LEU A 36 4.76 5.25 1.90
C LEU A 36 5.32 3.87 2.32
N PRO A 37 4.73 3.12 3.29
CA PRO A 37 5.30 1.84 3.69
C PRO A 37 5.23 0.77 2.58
N GLY A 38 4.19 0.80 1.74
CA GLY A 38 4.04 -0.13 0.63
C GLY A 38 5.03 0.13 -0.50
N VAL A 39 5.26 1.41 -0.83
CA VAL A 39 6.22 1.80 -1.87
C VAL A 39 7.65 1.49 -1.43
N LEU A 40 8.03 1.85 -0.20
CA LEU A 40 9.37 1.54 0.32
C LEU A 40 9.67 0.03 0.33
N LEU A 41 8.69 -0.79 0.73
CA LEU A 41 8.83 -2.24 0.65
C LEU A 41 8.91 -2.73 -0.81
N GLY A 42 8.16 -2.10 -1.72
CA GLY A 42 8.16 -2.41 -3.15
C GLY A 42 9.50 -2.12 -3.82
N ASP A 43 10.10 -0.96 -3.54
CA ASP A 43 11.43 -0.58 -4.03
C ASP A 43 12.49 -1.57 -3.56
N TRP A 44 12.46 -1.92 -2.27
CA TRP A 44 13.36 -2.93 -1.73
C TRP A 44 13.17 -4.31 -2.38
N LEU A 45 11.93 -4.75 -2.59
CA LEU A 45 11.62 -6.02 -3.26
C LEU A 45 12.06 -6.01 -4.73
N TYR A 46 11.87 -4.91 -5.44
CA TYR A 46 12.32 -4.73 -6.82
C TYR A 46 13.84 -4.83 -6.92
N ASP A 47 14.56 -4.08 -6.09
CA ASP A 47 16.02 -4.11 -6.02
C ASP A 47 16.56 -5.50 -5.66
N ALA A 48 15.95 -6.16 -4.67
CA ALA A 48 16.30 -7.52 -4.31
C ALA A 48 16.05 -8.47 -5.50
N SER A 49 14.93 -8.33 -6.18
CA SER A 49 14.59 -9.18 -7.32
C SER A 49 15.61 -9.04 -8.45
N ILE A 50 16.08 -7.82 -8.75
CA ILE A 50 17.15 -7.62 -9.74
C ILE A 50 18.43 -8.33 -9.31
N ARG A 51 18.85 -8.15 -8.05
CA ARG A 51 20.12 -8.73 -7.55
C ARG A 51 20.12 -10.25 -7.51
N TRP A 52 18.99 -10.87 -7.18
CA TRP A 52 18.90 -12.31 -6.92
C TRP A 52 18.33 -13.11 -8.10
N LEU A 53 17.48 -12.49 -8.93
CA LEU A 53 16.77 -13.17 -10.02
C LEU A 53 17.06 -12.58 -11.40
N GLY A 54 17.65 -11.37 -11.46
CA GLY A 54 17.94 -10.69 -12.70
C GLY A 54 19.25 -11.13 -13.34
N ASP A 55 19.34 -11.03 -14.66
CA ASP A 55 20.60 -11.12 -15.39
C ASP A 55 21.37 -9.80 -15.27
N LEU A 56 22.30 -9.75 -14.32
CA LEU A 56 23.13 -8.57 -14.04
C LEU A 56 24.15 -8.26 -15.15
N SER A 57 24.39 -9.18 -16.07
CA SER A 57 25.25 -8.92 -17.24
C SER A 57 24.56 -8.08 -18.31
N SER A 58 23.22 -8.01 -18.25
CA SER A 58 22.41 -7.24 -19.16
C SER A 58 22.18 -5.82 -18.64
N PRO A 59 22.29 -4.77 -19.49
CA PRO A 59 21.85 -3.42 -19.14
C PRO A 59 20.33 -3.31 -18.91
N HIS A 60 19.61 -4.42 -19.12
CA HIS A 60 18.16 -4.54 -19.01
C HIS A 60 17.75 -5.57 -17.94
N ALA A 61 18.54 -5.73 -16.88
CA ALA A 61 18.30 -6.69 -15.80
C ALA A 61 16.86 -6.61 -15.23
N HIS A 62 16.25 -5.43 -15.15
CA HIS A 62 14.87 -5.27 -14.68
C HIS A 62 13.79 -5.91 -15.59
N TYR A 63 14.10 -6.16 -16.86
CA TYR A 63 13.21 -6.89 -17.77
C TYR A 63 13.39 -8.41 -17.70
N THR A 64 14.39 -8.90 -16.96
CA THR A 64 14.64 -10.34 -16.80
C THR A 64 13.98 -10.94 -15.56
N ILE A 65 13.57 -10.11 -14.59
CA ILE A 65 12.82 -10.56 -13.40
C ILE A 65 11.32 -10.77 -13.73
N PRO A 66 10.57 -11.59 -12.97
CA PRO A 66 9.12 -11.77 -13.18
C PRO A 66 8.32 -10.45 -13.15
N ALA A 67 7.32 -10.31 -14.02
CA ALA A 67 6.53 -9.08 -14.17
C ALA A 67 5.90 -8.54 -12.86
N PRO A 68 5.36 -9.37 -11.95
CA PRO A 68 4.80 -8.88 -10.68
C PRO A 68 5.84 -8.23 -9.74
N LEU A 69 7.13 -8.50 -9.96
CA LEU A 69 8.23 -7.92 -9.18
C LEU A 69 8.81 -6.66 -9.84
N ARG A 70 8.30 -6.25 -11.01
CA ARG A 70 8.73 -5.05 -11.72
C ARG A 70 7.92 -3.85 -11.25
N ILE A 71 8.53 -2.67 -11.29
CA ILE A 71 7.81 -1.40 -11.15
C ILE A 71 6.94 -1.20 -12.41
N PRO A 72 5.67 -0.78 -12.27
CA PRO A 72 5.01 -0.39 -11.02
C PRO A 72 4.26 -1.52 -10.30
N TRP A 73 4.16 -2.71 -10.90
CA TRP A 73 3.33 -3.81 -10.42
C TRP A 73 3.69 -4.31 -9.03
N VAL A 74 4.97 -4.25 -8.65
CA VAL A 74 5.48 -4.64 -7.32
C VAL A 74 4.82 -3.88 -6.17
N TYR A 75 4.33 -2.66 -6.43
CA TYR A 75 3.66 -1.85 -5.42
C TYR A 75 2.33 -2.44 -4.95
N VAL A 76 1.64 -3.24 -5.77
CA VAL A 76 0.37 -3.87 -5.38
C VAL A 76 0.59 -4.95 -4.29
N PRO A 77 1.42 -5.99 -4.52
CA PRO A 77 1.68 -7.00 -3.49
C PRO A 77 2.45 -6.42 -2.30
N SER A 78 3.39 -5.47 -2.50
CA SER A 78 4.12 -4.87 -1.38
C SER A 78 3.21 -4.04 -0.47
N SER A 79 2.30 -3.24 -1.02
CA SER A 79 1.30 -2.51 -0.23
C SER A 79 0.33 -3.42 0.49
N LEU A 80 -0.16 -4.47 -0.18
CA LEU A 80 -1.00 -5.47 0.46
C LEU A 80 -0.27 -6.07 1.66
N LEU A 81 0.98 -6.50 1.50
CA LEU A 81 1.76 -7.10 2.59
C LEU A 81 2.04 -6.10 3.73
N ALA A 82 2.52 -4.89 3.40
CA ALA A 82 2.86 -3.86 4.38
C ALA A 82 1.63 -3.47 5.22
N TRP A 83 0.51 -3.18 4.57
CA TRP A 83 -0.70 -2.79 5.28
C TRP A 83 -1.38 -3.96 5.98
N SER A 84 -1.32 -5.18 5.44
CA SER A 84 -1.79 -6.38 6.16
C SER A 84 -0.99 -6.60 7.45
N ALA A 85 0.32 -6.36 7.44
CA ALA A 85 1.15 -6.44 8.63
C ALA A 85 0.74 -5.39 9.67
N VAL A 86 0.54 -4.13 9.25
CA VAL A 86 0.00 -3.07 10.12
C VAL A 86 -1.36 -3.48 10.68
N GLY A 87 -2.28 -3.94 9.84
CA GLY A 87 -3.60 -4.41 10.25
C GLY A 87 -3.55 -5.57 11.23
N GLY A 88 -2.60 -6.49 11.06
CA GLY A 88 -2.35 -7.58 11.99
C GLY A 88 -1.91 -7.09 13.37
N VAL A 89 -0.98 -6.14 13.42
CA VAL A 89 -0.53 -5.51 14.68
C VAL A 89 -1.68 -4.77 15.35
N VAL A 90 -2.42 -3.94 14.62
CA VAL A 90 -3.57 -3.19 15.16
C VAL A 90 -4.66 -4.14 15.65
N GLN A 91 -4.94 -5.22 14.92
CA GLN A 91 -5.90 -6.25 15.34
C GLN A 91 -5.44 -6.95 16.62
N ALA A 92 -4.15 -7.32 16.73
CA ALA A 92 -3.62 -7.96 17.93
C ALA A 92 -3.74 -7.04 19.17
N ILE A 93 -3.44 -5.75 19.01
CA ILE A 93 -3.64 -4.75 20.07
C ILE A 93 -5.12 -4.64 20.44
N ALA A 94 -6.01 -4.59 19.43
CA ALA A 94 -7.45 -4.50 19.65
C ALA A 94 -8.00 -5.73 20.41
N ASP A 95 -7.52 -6.93 20.10
CA ASP A 95 -7.93 -8.16 20.77
C ASP A 95 -7.48 -8.18 22.24
N VAL A 96 -6.28 -7.67 22.55
CA VAL A 96 -5.78 -7.51 23.93
C VAL A 96 -6.60 -6.47 24.71
N LEU A 97 -7.00 -5.36 24.08
CA LEU A 97 -7.85 -4.37 24.73
C LEU A 97 -9.28 -4.90 24.93
N ALA A 98 -9.77 -5.72 24.00
CA ALA A 98 -11.08 -6.35 24.10
C ALA A 98 -11.15 -7.30 25.29
N SER A 99 -10.08 -8.08 25.54
CA SER A 99 -9.99 -8.95 26.72
C SER A 99 -9.95 -8.18 28.04
N ARG A 100 -9.68 -6.87 28.01
CA ARG A 100 -9.72 -5.96 29.18
C ARG A 100 -11.06 -5.23 29.35
N GLY A 101 -12.06 -5.52 28.51
CA GLY A 101 -13.41 -4.95 28.63
C GLY A 101 -13.63 -3.61 27.92
N LEU A 102 -12.67 -3.11 27.15
CA LEU A 102 -12.71 -1.78 26.49
C LEU A 102 -13.49 -1.76 25.15
N SER A 103 -14.67 -2.38 25.13
CA SER A 103 -15.41 -2.63 23.89
C SER A 103 -15.99 -1.38 23.21
N SER A 104 -16.30 -0.32 23.97
CA SER A 104 -16.81 0.95 23.45
C SER A 104 -15.73 1.74 22.71
N GLU A 105 -14.54 1.78 23.28
CA GLU A 105 -13.35 2.48 22.79
C GLU A 105 -12.89 1.82 21.49
N LEU A 106 -12.93 0.49 21.44
CA LEU A 106 -12.59 -0.28 20.24
C LEU A 106 -13.49 0.01 19.05
N ARG A 107 -14.80 0.15 19.25
CA ARG A 107 -15.71 0.54 18.17
C ARG A 107 -15.42 1.94 17.65
N ARG A 108 -15.08 2.88 18.53
CA ARG A 108 -14.67 4.24 18.13
C ARG A 108 -13.35 4.19 17.36
N LEU A 109 -12.39 3.39 17.81
CA LEU A 109 -11.12 3.19 17.12
C LEU A 109 -11.35 2.62 15.71
N GLU A 110 -12.16 1.57 15.56
CA GLU A 110 -12.52 1.02 14.25
C GLU A 110 -13.12 2.07 13.33
N GLN A 111 -14.05 2.90 13.82
CA GLN A 111 -14.66 3.97 13.03
C GLN A 111 -13.64 5.01 12.60
N VAL A 112 -12.82 5.51 13.52
CA VAL A 112 -11.78 6.51 13.23
C VAL A 112 -10.77 5.97 12.22
N VAL A 113 -10.31 4.73 12.39
CA VAL A 113 -9.40 4.07 11.45
C VAL A 113 -10.04 3.94 10.07
N THR A 114 -11.28 3.46 10.00
CA THR A 114 -11.99 3.26 8.73
C THR A 114 -12.19 4.58 8.00
N CYS A 115 -12.65 5.63 8.70
CA CYS A 115 -12.83 6.96 8.13
C CYS A 115 -11.49 7.56 7.69
N GLY A 116 -10.43 7.42 8.50
CA GLY A 116 -9.10 7.91 8.18
C GLY A 116 -8.53 7.27 6.92
N LEU A 117 -8.60 5.93 6.81
CA LEU A 117 -8.14 5.20 5.62
C LEU A 117 -8.97 5.53 4.37
N ALA A 118 -10.30 5.68 4.51
CA ALA A 118 -11.16 6.09 3.41
C ALA A 118 -10.82 7.50 2.91
N LEU A 119 -10.61 8.46 3.83
CA LEU A 119 -10.20 9.82 3.49
C LEU A 119 -8.83 9.86 2.83
N ALA A 120 -7.85 9.11 3.35
CA ALA A 120 -6.52 9.00 2.76
C ALA A 120 -6.58 8.42 1.33
N THR A 121 -7.40 7.39 1.13
CA THR A 121 -7.62 6.79 -0.20
C THR A 121 -8.24 7.82 -1.16
N ALA A 122 -9.31 8.49 -0.73
CA ALA A 122 -10.02 9.47 -1.55
C ALA A 122 -9.13 10.67 -1.91
N ALA A 123 -8.36 11.20 -0.94
CA ALA A 123 -7.42 12.28 -1.18
C ALA A 123 -6.34 11.88 -2.18
N THR A 124 -5.79 10.67 -2.07
CA THR A 124 -4.76 10.17 -3.00
C THR A 124 -5.34 9.95 -4.39
N ALA A 125 -6.53 9.37 -4.49
CA ALA A 125 -7.21 9.21 -5.77
C ALA A 125 -7.53 10.56 -6.43
N ALA A 126 -7.99 11.55 -5.66
CA ALA A 126 -8.23 12.90 -6.16
C ALA A 126 -6.95 13.55 -6.68
N LEU A 127 -5.83 13.44 -5.94
CA LEU A 127 -4.53 13.92 -6.40
C LEU A 127 -4.07 13.19 -7.67
N ALA A 128 -4.32 11.88 -7.77
CA ALA A 128 -3.95 11.08 -8.95
C ALA A 128 -4.74 11.55 -10.18
N LEU A 129 -6.04 11.81 -10.00
CA LEU A 129 -6.90 12.34 -11.04
C LEU A 129 -6.47 13.74 -11.47
N LEU A 130 -6.15 14.63 -10.52
CA LEU A 130 -5.63 15.97 -10.83
C LEU A 130 -4.31 15.89 -11.61
N ALA A 131 -3.40 14.99 -11.21
CA ALA A 131 -2.15 14.77 -11.93
C ALA A 131 -2.35 14.22 -13.35
N SER A 132 -3.47 13.54 -13.61
CA SER A 132 -3.82 13.01 -14.94
C SER A 132 -4.46 14.03 -15.88
N LEU A 133 -4.84 15.22 -15.38
CA LEU A 133 -5.39 16.27 -16.23
C LEU A 133 -4.28 16.85 -17.13
N PRO A 134 -4.59 17.20 -18.39
CA PRO A 134 -3.64 17.89 -19.24
C PRO A 134 -3.30 19.23 -18.58
N TRP A 135 -2.03 19.42 -18.23
CA TRP A 135 -1.52 20.73 -17.89
C TRP A 135 -1.63 21.55 -19.18
N GLY A 136 -2.55 22.51 -19.19
CA GLY A 136 -2.78 23.38 -20.34
C GLY A 136 -1.49 24.09 -20.78
N PRO A 137 -1.45 24.56 -22.04
CA PRO A 137 -0.25 25.16 -22.64
C PRO A 137 0.28 26.37 -21.88
#